data_AF-A0A822BZP5-F1
#
_entry.id   AF-A0A822BZP5-F1
#
_cell.length_a   1.000
_cell.length_b   1.000
_cell.length_c   1.000
_cell.angle_alpha   90.00
_cell.angle_beta   90.00
_cell.angle_gamma   90.00
#
_symmetry.space_group_name_H-M   'P 1'
#
loop_
_entity.id
_entity.type
_entity.pdbx_description
1 polymer ?
#
loop_
_entity_poly.entity_id
_entity_poly.type
_entity_poly.pdbx_seq_one_letter_code
_entity_poly.pdbx_strand_id
1 'polypeptide(L)'
;NPFPPLSNIDTLRKDKYDAQLTKSINSATLIKSLEKCETVDNNVYNLIQNQNSSDTFKYVYHQESLNDVTTLLPILSCFELFPHEPLGLYHGILRFNSNKYHIYLVGSKSSLYTKV
;
A
#
# COMPACT_ATOMS: atom_id res chain seq x y z
N ASN A 1 28.86 10.92 -1.47
CA ASN A 1 27.88 10.06 -0.77
C ASN A 1 26.69 9.88 -1.71
N PRO A 2 26.45 8.70 -2.28
CA PRO A 2 25.42 8.51 -3.32
C PRO A 2 23.98 8.47 -2.78
N PHE A 3 23.82 8.42 -1.45
CA PHE A 3 22.50 8.39 -0.82
C PHE A 3 22.15 9.74 -0.18
N PRO A 4 20.90 10.20 -0.34
CA PRO A 4 20.42 11.35 0.40
C PRO A 4 20.46 11.06 1.91
N PRO A 5 20.62 12.09 2.76
CA PRO A 5 20.53 11.92 4.19
C PRO A 5 19.16 11.35 4.57
N LEU A 6 19.16 10.42 5.53
CA LEU A 6 17.91 9.88 6.08
C LEU A 6 17.13 11.01 6.76
N SER A 7 15.88 11.21 6.34
CA SER A 7 14.98 12.20 6.92
C SER A 7 14.08 11.57 7.99
N ASN A 8 13.67 12.37 8.98
CA ASN A 8 12.63 12.00 9.95
C ASN A 8 12.93 10.73 10.78
N ILE A 9 14.19 10.46 11.11
CA ILE A 9 14.58 9.27 11.89
C ILE A 9 13.82 9.17 13.22
N ASP A 10 13.55 10.31 13.87
CA ASP A 10 12.80 10.35 15.13
C ASP A 10 11.38 9.81 15.04
N THR A 11 10.78 9.79 13.83
CA THR A 11 9.44 9.24 13.62
C THR A 11 9.43 7.73 13.47
N LEU A 12 10.59 7.07 13.42
CA LEU A 12 10.69 5.60 13.40
C LEU A 12 10.40 4.97 14.78
N ARG A 13 10.27 5.76 15.84
CA ARG A 13 9.79 5.28 17.14
C ARG A 13 8.33 4.85 17.00
N LYS A 14 8.00 3.65 17.49
CA LYS A 14 6.71 2.97 17.29
C LYS A 14 5.49 3.91 17.25
N ASP A 15 5.24 4.65 18.33
CA ASP A 15 4.03 5.48 18.46
C ASP A 15 4.01 6.64 17.45
N LYS A 16 5.18 7.21 17.15
CA LYS A 16 5.34 8.27 16.14
C LYS A 16 5.20 7.71 14.73
N TYR A 17 5.68 6.48 14.51
CA TYR A 17 5.57 5.78 13.24
C TYR A 17 4.13 5.47 12.92
N ASP A 18 3.39 4.92 13.89
CA ASP A 18 1.96 4.62 13.76
C ASP A 18 1.17 5.90 13.44
N ALA A 19 1.40 6.99 14.19
CA ALA A 19 0.74 8.27 13.94
C ALA A 19 1.03 8.85 12.55
N GLN A 20 2.30 8.79 12.11
CA GLN A 20 2.67 9.24 10.77
C GLN A 20 2.07 8.36 9.69
N LEU A 21 2.09 7.04 9.88
CA LEU A 21 1.55 6.07 8.94
C LEU A 21 0.04 6.27 8.76
N THR A 22 -0.71 6.47 9.86
CA THR A 22 -2.14 6.81 9.81
C THR A 22 -2.37 8.08 9.01
N LYS A 23 -1.60 9.14 9.29
CA LYS A 23 -1.73 10.40 8.57
C LYS A 23 -1.50 10.21 7.07
N SER A 24 -0.44 9.52 6.68
CA SER A 24 -0.10 9.31 5.27
C SER A 24 -1.14 8.45 4.53
N ILE A 25 -1.62 7.36 5.14
CA ILE A 25 -2.68 6.53 4.56
C ILE A 25 -3.97 7.33 4.42
N ASN A 26 -4.33 8.15 5.42
CA ASN A 26 -5.55 8.95 5.34
C ASN A 26 -5.49 10.02 4.24
N SER A 27 -4.31 10.59 3.96
CA SER A 27 -4.10 11.51 2.84
C SER A 27 -3.97 10.85 1.47
N ALA A 28 -3.76 9.53 1.41
CA ALA A 28 -3.59 8.81 0.15
C ALA A 28 -4.90 8.71 -0.64
N THR A 29 -4.79 8.83 -1.97
CA THR A 29 -5.94 8.71 -2.87
C THR A 29 -6.42 7.26 -2.94
N LEU A 30 -7.72 7.03 -2.74
CA LEU A 30 -8.29 5.68 -2.74
C LEU A 30 -8.44 5.13 -4.16
N ILE A 31 -7.83 3.97 -4.41
CA ILE A 31 -8.08 3.12 -5.57
C ILE A 31 -9.37 2.34 -5.31
N LYS A 32 -10.41 2.60 -6.12
CA LYS A 32 -11.75 2.01 -5.92
C LYS A 32 -11.86 0.55 -6.35
N SER A 33 -11.05 0.12 -7.31
CA SER A 33 -11.09 -1.23 -7.86
C SER A 33 -9.74 -1.61 -8.45
N LEU A 34 -9.31 -2.84 -8.18
CA LEU A 34 -8.21 -3.54 -8.84
C LEU A 34 -8.73 -4.74 -9.66
N GLU A 35 -10.02 -4.78 -9.99
CA GLU A 35 -10.74 -5.89 -10.65
C GLU A 35 -10.14 -6.36 -11.99
N LYS A 36 -9.16 -5.64 -12.54
CA LYS A 36 -8.54 -5.93 -13.85
C LYS A 36 -7.16 -6.58 -13.78
N CYS A 37 -6.66 -6.94 -12.61
CA CYS A 37 -5.39 -7.68 -12.54
C CYS A 37 -5.44 -9.07 -13.18
N GLU A 38 -6.64 -9.66 -13.31
CA GLU A 38 -6.83 -11.01 -13.88
C GLU A 38 -6.92 -11.01 -15.42
N THR A 39 -7.06 -9.85 -16.05
CA THR A 39 -7.21 -9.74 -17.51
C THR A 39 -6.09 -8.87 -18.11
N VAL A 40 -5.05 -9.58 -18.56
CA VAL A 40 -4.19 -9.29 -19.72
C VAL A 40 -3.81 -7.81 -19.93
N ASP A 41 -2.53 -7.50 -19.74
CA ASP A 41 -1.83 -6.25 -20.14
C ASP A 41 -2.31 -4.92 -19.55
N ASN A 42 -3.37 -4.89 -18.72
CA ASN A 42 -3.77 -3.68 -18.01
C ASN A 42 -2.93 -3.47 -16.75
N ASN A 43 -1.72 -2.97 -16.97
CA ASN A 43 -0.80 -2.56 -15.93
C ASN A 43 -1.51 -1.61 -14.95
N VAL A 44 -1.42 -1.85 -13.63
CA VAL A 44 -2.06 -1.01 -12.59
C VAL A 44 -1.71 0.48 -12.76
N TYR A 45 -0.59 0.76 -13.42
CA TYR A 45 -0.21 2.08 -13.89
C TYR A 45 -1.29 2.82 -14.69
N ASN A 46 -2.04 2.16 -15.58
CA ASN A 46 -3.11 2.80 -16.35
C ASN A 46 -4.29 3.19 -15.44
N LEU A 47 -4.54 2.44 -14.36
CA LEU A 47 -5.57 2.78 -13.37
C LEU A 47 -5.16 4.00 -12.54
N ILE A 48 -3.87 4.12 -12.23
CA ILE A 48 -3.31 5.21 -11.42
C ILE A 48 -3.11 6.48 -12.24
N GLN A 49 -2.60 6.40 -13.47
CA GLN A 49 -2.31 7.57 -14.32
C GLN A 49 -3.55 8.40 -14.68
N ASN A 50 -4.73 7.78 -14.73
CA ASN A 50 -5.99 8.49 -14.98
C ASN A 50 -6.50 9.26 -13.75
N GLN A 51 -5.87 9.11 -12.58
CA GLN A 51 -6.19 9.84 -11.36
C GLN A 51 -5.22 11.02 -11.23
N ASN A 52 -5.60 12.15 -11.82
CA ASN A 52 -4.79 13.38 -11.81
C ASN A 52 -4.46 13.84 -10.37
N SER A 53 -3.19 14.21 -10.15
CA SER A 53 -2.61 15.03 -9.05
C SER A 53 -2.08 14.39 -7.76
N SER A 54 -2.24 13.08 -7.52
CA SER A 54 -1.66 12.44 -6.33
C SER A 54 -0.43 11.59 -6.68
N ASP A 55 0.65 11.73 -5.89
CA ASP A 55 1.79 10.81 -5.93
C ASP A 55 1.64 9.64 -4.95
N THR A 56 0.55 9.61 -4.17
CA THR A 56 0.32 8.62 -3.12
C THR A 56 -1.07 8.01 -3.19
N PHE A 57 -1.15 6.68 -3.20
CA PHE A 57 -2.38 5.92 -3.37
C PHE A 57 -2.55 4.87 -2.29
N LYS A 58 -3.80 4.50 -2.02
CA LYS A 58 -4.15 3.38 -1.16
C LYS A 58 -5.17 2.47 -1.82
N TYR A 59 -5.06 1.18 -1.56
CA TYR A 59 -6.10 0.19 -1.84
C TYR A 59 -6.42 -0.56 -0.56
N VAL A 60 -7.70 -0.70 -0.25
CA VAL A 60 -8.16 -1.46 0.92
C VAL A 60 -8.62 -2.83 0.46
N TYR A 61 -7.94 -3.88 0.92
CA TYR A 61 -8.28 -5.26 0.58
C TYR A 61 -9.01 -5.94 1.74
N HIS A 62 -9.87 -6.90 1.42
CA HIS A 62 -10.55 -7.68 2.44
C HIS A 62 -9.57 -8.55 3.22
N GLN A 63 -9.74 -8.58 4.54
CA GLN A 63 -8.96 -9.41 5.44
C GLN A 63 -9.91 -9.98 6.50
N GLU A 64 -9.84 -11.27 6.81
CA GLU A 64 -10.60 -11.86 7.91
C GLU A 64 -9.89 -11.69 9.26
N SER A 65 -8.55 -11.74 9.24
CA SER A 65 -7.66 -11.54 10.39
C SER A 65 -6.35 -10.88 9.95
N LEU A 66 -5.54 -10.31 10.86
CA LEU A 66 -4.26 -9.68 10.48
C LEU A 66 -3.27 -10.63 9.77
N ASN A 67 -3.44 -11.94 9.95
CA ASN A 67 -2.61 -12.97 9.32
C ASN A 67 -3.23 -13.53 8.03
N ASP A 68 -4.48 -13.16 7.71
CA ASP A 68 -5.11 -13.56 6.45
C ASP A 68 -4.51 -12.73 5.31
N VAL A 69 -3.83 -13.43 4.40
CA VAL A 69 -3.15 -12.84 3.24
C VAL A 69 -3.74 -13.34 1.93
N THR A 70 -4.84 -14.10 1.98
CA THR A 70 -5.44 -14.76 0.81
C THR A 70 -5.81 -13.76 -0.28
N THR A 71 -6.43 -12.64 0.10
CA THR A 71 -6.80 -11.56 -0.82
C THR A 71 -5.59 -10.72 -1.23
N LEU A 72 -4.53 -10.66 -0.40
CA LEU A 72 -3.33 -9.87 -0.68
C LEU A 72 -2.46 -10.51 -1.78
N LEU A 73 -2.25 -11.83 -1.75
CA LEU A 73 -1.38 -12.54 -2.70
C LEU A 73 -1.69 -12.25 -4.19
N PRO A 74 -2.93 -12.36 -4.69
CA PRO A 74 -3.22 -12.03 -6.09
C PRO A 74 -2.97 -10.55 -6.41
N ILE A 75 -3.16 -9.65 -5.43
CA ILE A 75 -2.83 -8.23 -5.59
C ILE A 75 -1.33 -8.04 -5.75
N LEU A 76 -0.50 -8.74 -4.97
CA LEU A 76 0.95 -8.65 -5.09
C LEU A 76 1.44 -9.07 -6.47
N SER A 77 0.84 -10.11 -7.05
CA SER A 77 1.10 -10.54 -8.43
C SER A 77 0.82 -9.44 -9.45
N CYS A 78 -0.19 -8.58 -9.24
CA CYS A 78 -0.45 -7.43 -10.12
C CYS A 78 0.73 -6.44 -10.21
N PHE A 79 1.51 -6.37 -9.14
CA PHE A 79 2.63 -5.44 -9.00
C PHE A 79 3.99 -6.14 -9.15
N GLU A 80 4.00 -7.42 -9.51
CA GLU A 80 5.21 -8.25 -9.59
C GLU A 80 6.00 -8.27 -8.26
N LEU A 81 5.29 -8.23 -7.13
CA LEU A 81 5.87 -8.26 -5.79
C LEU A 81 5.69 -9.66 -5.19
N PHE A 82 6.77 -10.27 -4.70
CA PHE A 82 6.81 -11.50 -3.87
C PHE A 82 5.50 -12.33 -3.88
N PRO A 83 5.13 -12.97 -5.00
CA PRO A 83 3.76 -13.44 -5.22
C PRO A 83 3.36 -14.65 -4.35
N HIS A 84 4.32 -15.26 -3.65
CA HIS A 84 4.12 -16.43 -2.82
C HIS A 84 4.09 -16.12 -1.31
N GLU A 85 4.62 -14.96 -0.90
CA GLU A 85 4.70 -14.57 0.50
C GLU A 85 4.79 -13.04 0.63
N PRO A 86 3.88 -12.39 1.38
CA PRO A 86 3.93 -10.95 1.57
C PRO A 86 5.07 -10.55 2.52
N LEU A 87 6.15 -10.02 1.95
CA LEU A 87 7.27 -9.46 2.72
C LEU A 87 7.04 -7.98 3.04
N GLY A 88 7.46 -7.55 4.23
CA GLY A 88 7.42 -6.14 4.63
C GLY A 88 6.06 -5.65 5.14
N LEU A 89 5.18 -6.57 5.54
CA LEU A 89 3.92 -6.21 6.19
C LEU A 89 4.14 -5.60 7.58
N TYR A 90 3.41 -4.53 7.86
CA TYR A 90 3.31 -3.92 9.17
C TYR A 90 1.83 -3.75 9.54
N HIS A 91 1.33 -4.54 10.50
CA HIS A 91 -0.07 -4.51 10.94
C HIS A 91 -1.09 -4.60 9.78
N GLY A 92 -0.86 -5.48 8.81
CA GLY A 92 -1.74 -5.64 7.65
C GLY A 92 -1.58 -4.55 6.58
N ILE A 93 -0.51 -3.76 6.65
CA ILE A 93 -0.19 -2.74 5.65
C ILE A 93 1.10 -3.11 4.92
N LEU A 94 1.04 -3.07 3.59
CA LEU A 94 2.21 -3.09 2.73
C LEU A 94 2.42 -1.70 2.12
N ARG A 95 3.68 -1.25 2.12
CA ARG A 95 4.10 0.02 1.53
C ARG A 95 5.17 -0.25 0.49
N PHE A 96 4.99 0.29 -0.72
CA PHE A 96 6.00 0.18 -1.76
C PHE A 96 5.90 1.37 -2.72
N ASN A 97 6.90 1.50 -3.58
CA ASN A 97 6.85 2.40 -4.71
C ASN A 97 6.64 1.60 -5.98
N SER A 98 5.79 2.11 -6.85
CA SER A 98 5.53 1.55 -8.16
C SER A 98 5.60 2.69 -9.16
N ASN A 99 6.63 2.68 -10.00
CA ASN A 99 7.10 3.86 -10.75
C ASN A 99 7.36 5.06 -9.81
N LYS A 100 6.69 6.19 -10.05
CA LYS A 100 6.80 7.42 -9.25
C LYS A 100 5.80 7.52 -8.09
N TYR A 101 4.94 6.50 -7.93
CA TYR A 101 3.83 6.54 -6.99
C TYR A 101 4.14 5.75 -5.73
N HIS A 102 3.81 6.31 -4.58
CA HIS A 102 3.79 5.61 -3.30
C HIS A 102 2.45 4.89 -3.14
N ILE A 103 2.48 3.58 -2.87
CA ILE A 103 1.28 2.75 -2.77
C ILE A 103 1.19 2.12 -1.38
N TYR A 104 0.01 2.21 -0.80
CA TYR A 104 -0.41 1.51 0.41
C TYR A 104 -1.42 0.41 0.04
N LEU A 105 -1.13 -0.84 0.38
CA LEU A 105 -2.15 -1.89 0.46
C LEU A 105 -2.52 -2.04 1.93
N VAL A 106 -3.80 -1.88 2.25
CA VAL A 106 -4.30 -1.81 3.63
C VAL A 106 -5.34 -2.90 3.84
N GLY A 107 -5.07 -3.87 4.71
CA GLY A 107 -6.04 -4.91 5.05
C GLY A 107 -7.20 -4.32 5.84
N SER A 108 -8.43 -4.74 5.57
CA SER A 108 -9.64 -4.21 6.22
C SER A 108 -9.65 -4.35 7.75
N LYS A 109 -8.89 -5.33 8.29
CA LYS A 109 -8.70 -5.56 9.73
C LYS A 109 -7.54 -4.79 10.34
N SER A 110 -6.84 -3.98 9.55
CA SER A 110 -5.81 -3.05 10.03
C SER A 110 -6.50 -1.91 10.80
N SER A 111 -6.90 -2.22 12.03
CA SER A 111 -7.81 -1.44 12.89
C SER A 111 -7.34 -0.01 13.21
N LEU A 112 -6.06 0.27 13.00
CA LEU A 112 -5.46 1.59 13.20
C LEU A 112 -5.64 2.54 11.99
N TYR A 113 -6.10 2.04 10.83
CA TYR A 113 -5.90 2.74 9.55
C TYR A 113 -7.09 2.71 8.58
N THR A 114 -8.19 2.01 8.93
CA THR A 114 -9.40 1.85 8.11
C THR A 114 -10.65 2.52 8.68
N LYS A 115 -10.51 3.49 9.61
CA LYS A 115 -11.63 4.37 9.98
C LYS A 115 -11.97 5.27 8.79
N VAL A 116 -12.87 4.79 7.94
CA VAL A 116 -13.66 5.59 6.99
C VAL A 116 -14.77 6.28 7.76
#